data_AF-A0A1R1ES96-F1
#
_entry.id   AF-A0A1R1ES96-F1
#
_cell.length_a   1.000
_cell.length_b   1.000
_cell.length_c   1.000
_cell.angle_alpha   90.00
_cell.angle_beta   90.00
_cell.angle_gamma   90.00
#
_symmetry.space_group_name_H-M   'P 1'
#
loop_
_entity.id
_entity.type
_entity.pdbx_description
1 polymer ?
#
loop_
_entity_poly.entity_id
_entity_poly.type
_entity_poly.pdbx_seq_one_letter_code
_entity_poly.pdbx_strand_id
1 'polypeptide(L)'
;MSSKLVEINSKLDSFLDAQHKAMPKGFNKTRFLQNSMSVLRDIEGLEQCDPKSVALVMLKGAFLGLDFFNKECYPVVYAGKVEFQTDYKGEVKLVKKYSTKPVREIYAKLVRQGDDFSEEIVAGSQTINFKPLPFNNGEIVGAFAVVNYVDGTMQYDTMSTEEIEKIKVNFSRKSKKTNEYSKAWVVTPGEMYKKTVLRRLCKTIDLDFDTIEQAQAFEDAADMDFNQDSKPQQQSPLNPMVIDVEYEEVKEEQADAAEQE
;
A
#
# COMPACT_ATOMS: atom_id res chain seq x y z
N MET A 1 -3.54 24.11 -15.23
CA MET A 1 -3.59 23.35 -13.95
C MET A 1 -4.87 23.66 -13.13
N SER A 2 -5.24 24.92 -12.91
CA SER A 2 -6.45 25.29 -12.11
C SER A 2 -7.77 24.68 -12.63
N SER A 3 -8.06 24.75 -13.94
CA SER A 3 -9.30 24.19 -14.51
C SER A 3 -9.41 22.66 -14.37
N LYS A 4 -8.30 21.92 -14.49
CA LYS A 4 -8.28 20.47 -14.36
C LYS A 4 -8.52 19.98 -12.94
N LEU A 5 -7.92 20.67 -11.95
CA LEU A 5 -8.17 20.39 -10.54
C LEU A 5 -9.63 20.63 -10.14
N VAL A 6 -10.27 21.66 -10.71
CA VAL A 6 -11.71 21.91 -10.51
C VAL A 6 -12.54 20.76 -11.08
N GLU A 7 -12.19 20.27 -12.27
CA GLU A 7 -12.88 19.13 -12.87
C GLU A 7 -12.71 17.84 -12.04
N ILE A 8 -11.48 17.52 -11.59
CA ILE A 8 -11.22 16.38 -10.71
C ILE A 8 -12.04 16.48 -9.42
N ASN A 9 -12.05 17.66 -8.79
CA ASN A 9 -12.82 17.88 -7.56
C ASN A 9 -14.31 17.66 -7.77
N SER A 10 -14.87 18.20 -8.86
CA SER A 10 -16.30 18.05 -9.19
C SER A 10 -16.68 16.58 -9.44
N LYS A 11 -15.84 15.83 -10.16
CA LYS A 11 -16.07 14.39 -10.38
C LYS A 11 -15.97 13.60 -9.08
N LEU A 12 -14.94 13.86 -8.27
CA LEU A 12 -14.76 13.20 -6.97
C LEU A 12 -15.95 13.48 -6.04
N ASP A 13 -16.40 14.72 -5.96
CA ASP A 13 -17.55 15.13 -5.16
C ASP A 13 -18.83 14.37 -5.57
N SER A 14 -19.07 14.25 -6.89
CA SER A 14 -20.18 13.48 -7.46
C SER A 14 -20.07 11.97 -7.18
N PHE A 15 -18.88 11.39 -7.29
CA PHE A 15 -18.66 9.97 -6.98
C PHE A 15 -18.88 9.67 -5.50
N LEU A 16 -18.44 10.56 -4.61
CA LEU A 16 -18.65 10.42 -3.17
C LEU A 16 -20.14 10.47 -2.81
N ASP A 17 -20.95 11.28 -3.49
CA ASP A 17 -22.41 11.27 -3.29
C ASP A 17 -23.05 9.98 -3.80
N ALA A 18 -22.68 9.56 -5.02
CA ALA A 18 -23.20 8.35 -5.64
C ALA A 18 -22.89 7.09 -4.83
N GLN A 19 -21.71 7.04 -4.19
CA GLN A 19 -21.22 5.88 -3.44
C GLN A 19 -21.24 6.09 -1.92
N HIS A 20 -22.07 7.00 -1.39
CA HIS A 20 -22.08 7.32 0.04
C HIS A 20 -22.31 6.09 0.96
N LYS A 21 -23.04 5.07 0.48
CA LYS A 21 -23.31 3.83 1.23
C LYS A 21 -22.09 2.92 1.37
N ALA A 22 -21.12 3.05 0.47
CA ALA A 22 -19.86 2.31 0.49
C ALA A 22 -18.78 3.00 1.34
N MET A 23 -19.08 4.17 1.92
CA MET A 23 -18.13 4.91 2.74
C MET A 23 -18.02 4.32 4.15
N PRO A 24 -16.84 4.38 4.79
CA PRO A 24 -16.69 3.99 6.19
C PRO A 24 -17.61 4.79 7.12
N LYS A 25 -18.01 4.17 8.23
CA LYS A 25 -18.72 4.85 9.32
C LYS A 25 -17.94 6.10 9.78
N GLY A 26 -18.63 7.24 9.83
CA GLY A 26 -18.04 8.52 10.23
C GLY A 26 -17.21 9.23 9.16
N PHE A 27 -17.30 8.81 7.89
CA PHE A 27 -16.60 9.48 6.79
C PHE A 27 -16.98 10.96 6.68
N ASN A 28 -15.98 11.84 6.58
CA ASN A 28 -16.16 13.28 6.45
C ASN A 28 -15.81 13.72 5.01
N LYS A 29 -16.84 13.85 4.17
CA LYS A 29 -16.73 14.21 2.75
C LYS A 29 -15.96 15.52 2.54
N THR A 30 -16.33 16.57 3.26
CA THR A 30 -15.74 17.91 3.12
C THR A 30 -14.25 17.90 3.43
N ARG A 31 -13.85 17.27 4.54
CA ARG A 31 -12.44 17.14 4.91
C ARG A 31 -11.68 16.31 3.88
N PHE A 32 -12.27 15.21 3.41
CA PHE A 32 -11.64 14.35 2.42
C PHE A 32 -11.37 15.07 1.10
N LEU A 33 -12.34 15.84 0.59
CA LEU A 33 -12.17 16.67 -0.60
C LEU A 33 -11.07 17.72 -0.43
N GLN A 34 -11.07 18.44 0.70
CA GLN A 34 -10.04 19.44 1.00
C GLN A 34 -8.63 18.85 1.04
N ASN A 35 -8.47 17.70 1.71
CA ASN A 35 -7.20 17.00 1.82
C ASN A 35 -6.75 16.46 0.46
N SER A 36 -7.67 15.89 -0.31
CA SER A 36 -7.43 15.41 -1.69
C SER A 36 -6.93 16.54 -2.59
N MET A 37 -7.61 17.69 -2.60
CA MET A 37 -7.23 18.82 -3.43
C MET A 37 -5.91 19.47 -3.02
N SER A 38 -5.56 19.39 -1.73
CA SER A 38 -4.26 19.88 -1.25
C SER A 38 -3.12 19.02 -1.79
N VAL A 39 -3.27 17.69 -1.74
CA VAL A 39 -2.26 16.74 -2.25
C VAL A 39 -2.13 16.80 -3.77
N LEU A 40 -3.25 16.84 -4.50
CA LEU A 40 -3.25 16.83 -5.96
C LEU A 40 -2.52 18.03 -6.59
N ARG A 41 -2.39 19.16 -5.88
CA ARG A 41 -1.64 20.34 -6.38
C ARG A 41 -0.14 20.10 -6.51
N ASP A 42 0.40 19.19 -5.70
CA ASP A 42 1.85 18.97 -5.58
C ASP A 42 2.30 17.74 -6.39
N ILE A 43 1.40 17.10 -7.15
CA ILE A 43 1.72 15.92 -7.96
C ILE A 43 2.21 16.35 -9.34
N GLU A 44 3.46 16.03 -9.63
CA GLU A 44 4.03 16.16 -10.98
C GLU A 44 3.38 15.18 -11.96
N GLY A 45 3.09 15.63 -13.19
CA GLY A 45 2.54 14.78 -14.25
C GLY A 45 1.01 14.65 -14.24
N LEU A 46 0.32 15.19 -13.23
CA LEU A 46 -1.14 15.12 -13.12
C LEU A 46 -1.85 15.80 -14.32
N GLU A 47 -1.21 16.79 -14.94
CA GLU A 47 -1.70 17.45 -16.15
C GLU A 47 -1.83 16.52 -17.36
N GLN A 48 -1.20 15.34 -17.32
CA GLN A 48 -1.27 14.32 -18.37
C GLN A 48 -2.34 13.27 -18.10
N CYS A 49 -2.79 13.11 -16.85
CA CYS A 49 -3.75 12.07 -16.45
C CYS A 49 -5.21 12.44 -16.74
N ASP A 50 -6.06 11.49 -17.13
CA ASP A 50 -7.49 11.77 -17.26
C ASP A 50 -8.13 12.19 -15.92
N PRO A 51 -8.91 13.30 -15.86
CA PRO A 51 -9.55 13.77 -14.63
C PRO A 51 -10.47 12.75 -13.95
N LYS A 52 -11.18 11.92 -14.73
CA LYS A 52 -12.07 10.88 -14.20
C LYS A 52 -11.23 9.79 -13.53
N SER A 53 -10.16 9.35 -14.18
CA SER A 53 -9.23 8.35 -13.60
C SER A 53 -8.62 8.82 -12.28
N VAL A 54 -8.20 10.10 -12.20
CA VAL A 54 -7.70 10.67 -10.93
C VAL A 54 -8.80 10.63 -9.86
N ALA A 55 -10.01 11.08 -10.17
CA ALA A 55 -11.12 11.06 -9.21
C ALA A 55 -11.46 9.63 -8.73
N LEU A 56 -11.38 8.63 -9.61
CA LEU A 56 -11.56 7.21 -9.25
C LEU A 56 -10.45 6.70 -8.31
N VAL A 57 -9.19 7.06 -8.55
CA VAL A 57 -8.08 6.74 -7.62
C VAL A 57 -8.30 7.39 -6.25
N MET A 58 -8.74 8.64 -6.23
CA MET A 58 -9.07 9.30 -4.96
C MET A 58 -10.25 8.61 -4.25
N LEU A 59 -11.26 8.17 -4.99
CA LEU A 59 -12.41 7.43 -4.44
C LEU A 59 -11.99 6.14 -3.73
N LYS A 60 -10.97 5.41 -4.22
CA LYS A 60 -10.42 4.23 -3.53
C LYS A 60 -9.91 4.57 -2.12
N GLY A 61 -9.21 5.70 -1.97
CA GLY A 61 -8.80 6.20 -0.66
C GLY A 61 -9.99 6.50 0.26
N ALA A 62 -11.10 7.00 -0.30
CA ALA A 62 -12.33 7.27 0.45
C ALA A 62 -13.00 5.99 0.95
N PHE A 63 -13.12 4.97 0.09
CA PHE A 63 -13.65 3.65 0.46
C PHE A 63 -12.89 3.07 1.65
N LEU A 64 -11.56 3.09 1.60
CA LEU A 64 -10.71 2.57 2.67
C LEU A 64 -10.63 3.50 3.90
N GLY A 65 -11.19 4.71 3.83
CA GLY A 65 -11.09 5.72 4.88
C GLY A 65 -9.65 6.18 5.14
N LEU A 66 -8.79 6.10 4.12
CA LEU A 66 -7.41 6.52 4.16
C LEU A 66 -7.26 7.98 3.73
N ASP A 67 -6.31 8.67 4.32
CA ASP A 67 -6.07 10.09 4.10
C ASP A 67 -4.77 10.32 3.33
N PHE A 68 -4.91 10.92 2.14
CA PHE A 68 -3.80 11.27 1.26
C PHE A 68 -2.85 12.31 1.88
N PHE A 69 -3.39 13.28 2.61
CA PHE A 69 -2.62 14.36 3.22
C PHE A 69 -1.77 13.86 4.40
N ASN A 70 -2.32 12.94 5.20
CA ASN A 70 -1.62 12.26 6.28
C ASN A 70 -0.67 11.15 5.81
N LYS A 71 -0.51 10.98 4.49
CA LYS A 71 0.39 9.99 3.88
C LYS A 71 0.02 8.55 4.26
N GLU A 72 -1.28 8.26 4.35
CA GLU A 72 -1.79 6.89 4.54
C GLU A 72 -1.95 6.16 3.20
N CYS A 73 -2.12 6.91 2.12
CA CYS A 73 -2.17 6.43 0.74
C CYS A 73 -1.69 7.54 -0.22
N TYR A 74 -1.46 7.18 -1.47
CA TYR A 74 -0.94 8.05 -2.51
C TYR A 74 -1.59 7.77 -3.86
N PRO A 75 -1.95 8.80 -4.62
CA PRO A 75 -2.05 8.70 -6.07
C PRO A 75 -0.63 8.75 -6.66
N VAL A 76 -0.28 7.79 -7.51
CA VAL A 76 1.04 7.78 -8.16
C VAL A 76 0.87 7.83 -9.68
N VAL A 77 1.57 8.76 -10.31
CA VAL A 77 1.48 8.99 -11.76
C VAL A 77 2.56 8.19 -12.49
N TYR A 78 2.15 7.42 -13.49
CA TYR A 78 3.01 6.62 -14.36
C TYR A 78 2.63 6.84 -15.82
N ALA A 79 3.49 7.53 -16.57
CA ALA A 79 3.32 7.74 -18.02
C ALA A 79 1.90 8.21 -18.42
N GLY A 80 1.34 9.17 -17.68
CA GLY A 80 -0.01 9.71 -17.91
C GLY A 80 -1.15 8.85 -17.34
N LYS A 81 -0.88 7.70 -16.72
CA LYS A 81 -1.82 6.93 -15.91
C LYS A 81 -1.63 7.28 -14.43
N VAL A 82 -2.68 7.09 -13.63
CA VAL A 82 -2.65 7.31 -12.19
C VAL A 82 -3.11 6.04 -11.48
N GLU A 83 -2.32 5.60 -10.51
CA GLU A 83 -2.55 4.38 -9.74
C GLU A 83 -2.74 4.72 -8.26
N PHE A 84 -3.49 3.88 -7.56
CA PHE A 84 -3.74 4.00 -6.13
C PHE A 84 -2.77 3.12 -5.37
N GLN A 85 -2.00 3.69 -4.44
CA GLN A 85 -1.10 2.92 -3.58
C GLN A 85 -1.33 3.25 -2.11
N THR A 86 -1.38 2.21 -1.28
CA THR A 86 -1.36 2.39 0.18
C THR A 86 0.06 2.66 0.67
N ASP A 87 0.16 3.47 1.72
CA ASP A 87 1.37 3.51 2.54
C ASP A 87 1.27 2.48 3.67
N TYR A 88 2.41 2.10 4.26
CA TYR A 88 2.43 1.20 5.41
C TYR A 88 1.60 1.75 6.58
N LYS A 89 1.51 3.08 6.73
CA LYS A 89 0.63 3.71 7.74
C LYS A 89 -0.84 3.42 7.48
N GLY A 90 -1.25 3.47 6.21
CA GLY A 90 -2.60 3.11 5.79
C GLY A 90 -2.87 1.65 6.04
N GLU A 91 -1.97 0.76 5.63
CA GLU A 91 -2.09 -0.68 5.87
C GLU A 91 -2.21 -1.01 7.37
N VAL A 92 -1.36 -0.42 8.22
CA VAL A 92 -1.45 -0.57 9.68
C VAL A 92 -2.80 -0.09 10.21
N LYS A 93 -3.32 1.03 9.70
CA LYS A 93 -4.63 1.56 10.08
C LYS A 93 -5.76 0.61 9.65
N LEU A 94 -5.69 0.06 8.44
CA LEU A 94 -6.66 -0.92 7.95
C LEU A 94 -6.62 -2.20 8.78
N VAL A 95 -5.43 -2.75 9.04
CA VAL A 95 -5.25 -3.93 9.91
C VAL A 95 -5.86 -3.70 11.29
N LYS A 96 -5.58 -2.55 11.93
CA LYS A 96 -6.15 -2.24 13.25
C LYS A 96 -7.67 -2.11 13.24
N LYS A 97 -8.26 -1.74 12.11
CA LYS A 97 -9.69 -1.45 12.00
C LYS A 97 -10.52 -2.64 11.53
N TYR A 98 -9.99 -3.41 10.58
CA TYR A 98 -10.72 -4.44 9.84
C TYR A 98 -10.21 -5.87 10.08
N SER A 99 -9.18 -6.06 10.90
CA SER A 99 -8.73 -7.42 11.25
C SER A 99 -9.85 -8.21 11.93
N THR A 100 -10.06 -9.43 11.45
CA THR A 100 -11.04 -10.40 12.03
C THR A 100 -10.74 -10.70 13.49
N LYS A 101 -9.47 -10.63 13.89
CA LYS A 101 -9.02 -10.67 15.29
C LYS A 101 -8.65 -9.27 15.76
N PRO A 102 -9.21 -8.76 16.87
CA PRO A 102 -8.88 -7.44 17.39
C PRO A 102 -7.37 -7.28 17.64
N VAL A 103 -6.76 -6.32 16.98
CA VAL A 103 -5.33 -6.03 17.07
C VAL A 103 -5.05 -5.16 18.29
N ARG A 104 -4.16 -5.63 19.18
CA ARG A 104 -3.63 -4.86 20.29
C ARG A 104 -2.49 -3.95 19.82
N GLU A 105 -1.54 -4.51 19.09
CA GLU A 105 -0.34 -3.81 18.64
C GLU A 105 0.21 -4.42 17.35
N ILE A 106 0.81 -3.59 16.51
CA ILE A 106 1.56 -4.03 15.34
C ILE A 106 2.81 -3.17 15.20
N TYR A 107 3.97 -3.79 15.01
CA TYR A 107 5.24 -3.10 14.92
C TYR A 107 6.26 -3.91 14.11
N ALA A 108 7.36 -3.25 13.74
CA ALA A 108 8.51 -3.89 13.12
C ALA A 108 9.82 -3.44 13.79
N LYS A 109 10.81 -4.32 13.80
CA LYS A 109 12.15 -4.09 14.36
C LYS A 109 13.22 -4.62 13.40
N LEU A 110 14.42 -4.09 13.59
CA LEU A 110 15.62 -4.59 12.94
C LEU A 110 16.29 -5.59 13.87
N VAL A 111 16.90 -6.60 13.26
CA VAL A 111 17.87 -7.49 13.92
C VAL A 111 19.25 -7.08 13.41
N ARG A 112 20.15 -6.77 14.33
CA ARG A 112 21.53 -6.41 14.04
C ARG A 112 22.48 -7.46 14.55
N GLN A 113 23.67 -7.49 13.98
CA GLN A 113 24.75 -8.32 14.49
C GLN A 113 24.98 -8.03 15.99
N GLY A 114 24.98 -9.08 16.81
CA GLY A 114 25.10 -8.99 18.27
C GLY A 114 23.77 -8.95 19.02
N ASP A 115 22.63 -8.80 18.34
CA ASP A 115 21.32 -9.04 18.96
C ASP A 115 21.05 -10.54 19.11
N ASP A 116 20.25 -10.91 20.11
CA ASP A 116 19.74 -12.27 20.29
C ASP A 116 18.32 -12.35 19.72
N PHE A 117 18.14 -13.14 18.68
CA PHE A 117 16.88 -13.35 17.96
C PHE A 117 16.68 -14.84 17.69
N SER A 118 15.54 -15.40 18.11
CA SER A 118 15.15 -16.79 17.82
C SER A 118 13.69 -16.89 17.38
N GLU A 119 13.43 -17.83 16.47
CA GLU A 119 12.09 -18.28 16.09
C GLU A 119 11.86 -19.65 16.74
N GLU A 120 10.74 -19.81 17.43
CA GLU A 120 10.45 -21.01 18.22
C GLU A 120 9.02 -21.50 17.97
N ILE A 121 8.80 -22.79 18.18
CA ILE A 121 7.47 -23.39 18.18
C ILE A 121 7.21 -23.92 19.59
N VAL A 122 6.30 -23.27 20.31
CA VAL A 122 5.93 -23.63 21.69
C VAL A 122 4.53 -24.22 21.66
N ALA A 123 4.41 -25.52 21.98
CA ALA A 123 3.14 -26.25 21.98
C ALA A 123 2.35 -26.13 20.66
N GLY A 124 3.06 -26.07 19.52
CA GLY A 124 2.46 -25.93 18.19
C GLY A 124 2.21 -24.50 17.73
N SER A 125 2.44 -23.50 18.59
CA SER A 125 2.31 -22.07 18.26
C SER A 125 3.67 -21.48 17.92
N GLN A 126 3.78 -20.84 16.76
CA GLN A 126 4.98 -20.10 16.37
C GLN A 126 5.11 -18.83 17.22
N THR A 127 6.31 -18.55 17.71
CA THR A 127 6.66 -17.36 18.49
C THR A 127 8.06 -16.88 18.13
N ILE A 128 8.39 -15.65 18.51
CA ILE A 128 9.75 -15.12 18.41
C ILE A 128 10.22 -14.63 19.78
N ASN A 129 11.52 -14.71 20.03
CA ASN A 129 12.19 -14.06 21.15
C ASN A 129 13.22 -13.08 20.61
N PHE A 130 13.19 -11.83 21.08
CA PHE A 130 14.13 -10.80 20.67
C PHE A 130 14.67 -10.03 21.87
N LYS A 131 15.99 -10.05 22.05
CA LYS A 131 16.73 -9.25 23.04
C LYS A 131 17.74 -8.37 22.29
N PRO A 132 17.37 -7.11 21.99
CA PRO A 132 18.28 -6.19 21.31
C PRO A 132 19.43 -5.80 22.23
N LEU A 133 20.63 -5.66 21.68
CA LEU A 133 21.71 -4.96 22.35
C LEU A 133 21.37 -3.46 22.41
N PRO A 134 21.42 -2.80 23.58
CA PRO A 134 21.11 -1.38 23.68
C PRO A 134 22.01 -0.52 22.77
N PHE A 135 21.40 0.38 21.99
CA PHE A 135 22.10 1.26 21.05
C PHE A 135 22.98 0.52 20.02
N ASN A 136 22.56 -0.68 19.62
CA ASN A 136 23.30 -1.48 18.65
C ASN A 136 23.44 -0.76 17.30
N ASN A 137 24.68 -0.53 16.89
CA ASN A 137 25.06 0.03 15.59
C ASN A 137 25.68 -1.01 14.65
N GLY A 138 25.69 -2.29 15.04
CA GLY A 138 26.15 -3.39 14.20
C GLY A 138 25.35 -3.51 12.89
N GLU A 139 25.87 -4.24 11.93
CA GLU A 139 25.22 -4.41 10.63
C GLU A 139 23.82 -5.02 10.77
N ILE A 140 22.90 -4.58 9.91
CA ILE A 140 21.53 -5.11 9.90
C ILE A 140 21.58 -6.49 9.23
N VAL A 141 21.23 -7.54 9.97
CA VAL A 141 21.17 -8.92 9.44
C VAL A 141 19.76 -9.27 8.94
N GLY A 142 18.74 -8.59 9.45
CA GLY A 142 17.37 -8.75 8.99
C GLY A 142 16.40 -7.79 9.67
N ALA A 143 15.12 -8.01 9.41
CA ALA A 143 14.00 -7.32 10.04
C ALA A 143 12.86 -8.29 10.30
N PHE A 144 12.06 -7.99 11.32
CA PHE A 144 10.84 -8.73 11.61
C PHE A 144 9.69 -7.77 11.91
N ALA A 145 8.47 -8.23 11.68
CA ALA A 145 7.23 -7.57 12.09
C ALA A 145 6.39 -8.51 12.96
N VAL A 146 5.65 -7.94 13.91
CA VAL A 146 4.73 -8.67 14.79
C VAL A 146 3.40 -7.95 14.84
N VAL A 147 2.32 -8.72 14.79
CA VAL A 147 1.00 -8.31 15.24
C VAL A 147 0.62 -9.11 16.48
N ASN A 148 0.29 -8.39 17.55
CA ASN A 148 -0.24 -8.95 18.78
C ASN A 148 -1.75 -8.71 18.82
N TYR A 149 -2.51 -9.75 19.08
CA TYR A 149 -3.96 -9.66 19.23
C TYR A 149 -4.36 -9.46 20.68
N VAL A 150 -5.58 -8.99 20.90
CA VAL A 150 -6.13 -8.77 22.25
C VAL A 150 -6.30 -10.08 23.02
N ASP A 151 -6.54 -11.20 22.33
CA ASP A 151 -6.67 -12.53 22.91
C ASP A 151 -5.33 -13.15 23.37
N GLY A 152 -4.21 -12.45 23.14
CA GLY A 152 -2.87 -12.88 23.52
C GLY A 152 -2.14 -13.70 22.46
N THR A 153 -2.79 -14.05 21.35
CA THR A 153 -2.12 -14.68 20.21
C THR A 153 -1.29 -13.66 19.42
N MET A 154 -0.35 -14.16 18.62
CA MET A 154 0.49 -13.34 17.75
C MET A 154 0.62 -13.97 16.37
N GLN A 155 0.93 -13.13 15.40
CA GLN A 155 1.42 -13.51 14.08
C GLN A 155 2.63 -12.63 13.77
N TYR A 156 3.61 -13.17 13.08
CA TYR A 156 4.84 -12.45 12.77
C TYR A 156 5.34 -12.81 11.39
N ASP A 157 6.30 -12.03 10.92
CA ASP A 157 6.99 -12.25 9.67
C ASP A 157 8.46 -11.82 9.80
N THR A 158 9.38 -12.56 9.20
CA THR A 158 10.83 -12.34 9.29
C THR A 158 11.47 -12.29 7.91
N MET A 159 12.42 -11.39 7.72
CA MET A 159 13.17 -11.25 6.48
C MET A 159 14.64 -11.03 6.77
N SER A 160 15.49 -11.76 6.05
CA SER A 160 16.91 -11.45 5.97
C SER A 160 17.14 -10.15 5.20
N THR A 161 18.28 -9.49 5.47
CA THR A 161 18.70 -8.33 4.66
C THR A 161 18.82 -8.68 3.18
N GLU A 162 19.25 -9.89 2.84
CA GLU A 162 19.37 -10.35 1.45
C GLU A 162 18.01 -10.39 0.74
N GLU A 163 16.97 -10.95 1.38
CA GLU A 163 15.62 -10.98 0.81
C GLU A 163 15.04 -9.59 0.61
N ILE A 164 15.26 -8.68 1.56
CA ILE A 164 14.78 -7.30 1.46
C ILE A 164 15.48 -6.57 0.32
N GLU A 165 16.80 -6.75 0.17
CA GLU A 165 17.55 -6.16 -0.93
C GLU A 165 17.11 -6.74 -2.30
N LYS A 166 16.74 -8.02 -2.38
CA LYS A 166 16.11 -8.60 -3.59
C LYS A 166 14.77 -7.90 -3.91
N ILE A 167 13.92 -7.67 -2.92
CA ILE A 167 12.65 -6.93 -3.11
C ILE A 167 12.92 -5.50 -3.58
N LYS A 168 13.88 -4.82 -2.96
CA LYS A 168 14.28 -3.47 -3.39
C LYS A 168 14.74 -3.45 -4.85
N VAL A 169 15.58 -4.40 -5.26
CA VAL A 169 16.08 -4.47 -6.63
C VAL A 169 14.94 -4.67 -7.64
N ASN A 170 14.01 -5.56 -7.34
CA ASN A 170 12.96 -5.96 -8.28
C ASN A 170 11.76 -4.99 -8.31
N PHE A 171 11.40 -4.38 -7.17
CA PHE A 171 10.15 -3.63 -7.04
C PHE A 171 10.33 -2.14 -6.70
N SER A 172 11.53 -1.69 -6.28
CA SER A 172 11.75 -0.27 -6.01
C SER A 172 12.23 0.48 -7.24
N ARG A 173 11.56 1.60 -7.53
CA ARG A 173 11.93 2.48 -8.64
C ARG A 173 13.25 3.21 -8.36
N LYS A 174 14.09 3.28 -9.40
CA LYS A 174 15.23 4.17 -9.49
C LYS A 174 14.82 5.49 -10.14
N SER A 175 15.46 6.57 -9.73
CA SER A 175 15.32 7.88 -10.38
C SER A 175 15.79 7.81 -11.82
N LYS A 176 14.98 8.25 -12.79
CA LYS A 176 15.39 8.32 -14.20
C LYS A 176 16.60 9.24 -14.43
N LYS A 177 16.79 10.25 -13.57
CA LYS A 177 17.86 11.25 -13.72
C LYS A 177 19.19 10.78 -13.16
N THR A 178 19.18 10.09 -12.02
CA THR A 178 20.39 9.69 -11.29
C THR A 178 20.67 8.20 -11.36
N ASN A 179 19.71 7.39 -11.82
CA ASN A 179 19.76 5.92 -11.79
C ASN A 179 19.99 5.34 -10.38
N GLU A 180 19.68 6.11 -9.34
CA GLU A 180 19.81 5.72 -7.94
C GLU A 180 18.44 5.41 -7.32
N TYR A 181 18.43 4.57 -6.28
CA TYR A 181 17.26 4.37 -5.44
C TYR A 181 16.90 5.66 -4.68
N SER A 182 15.67 5.70 -4.15
CA SER A 182 15.24 6.83 -3.31
C SER A 182 16.19 7.07 -2.15
N LYS A 183 16.29 8.32 -1.69
CA LYS A 183 17.12 8.67 -0.52
C LYS A 183 16.78 7.83 0.70
N ALA A 184 15.54 7.38 0.86
CA ALA A 184 15.13 6.52 1.97
C ALA A 184 15.85 5.16 1.95
N TRP A 185 16.04 4.56 0.77
CA TRP A 185 16.76 3.31 0.60
C TRP A 185 18.28 3.45 0.76
N VAL A 186 18.84 4.63 0.46
CA VAL A 186 20.29 4.87 0.51
C VAL A 186 20.75 5.38 1.88
N VAL A 187 20.03 6.37 2.44
CA VAL A 187 20.41 7.06 3.67
C VAL A 187 19.84 6.40 4.91
N THR A 188 18.64 5.82 4.82
CA THR A 188 17.93 5.22 5.96
C THR A 188 17.40 3.82 5.64
N PRO A 189 18.26 2.87 5.19
CA PRO A 189 17.82 1.56 4.74
C PRO A 189 17.05 0.79 5.82
N GLY A 190 17.41 0.94 7.09
CA GLY A 190 16.71 0.28 8.20
C GLY A 190 15.22 0.65 8.32
N GLU A 191 14.82 1.87 7.98
CA GLU A 191 13.39 2.24 7.96
C GLU A 191 12.66 1.55 6.80
N MET A 192 13.33 1.42 5.66
CA MET A 192 12.78 0.69 4.52
C MET A 192 12.67 -0.81 4.79
N TYR A 193 13.62 -1.40 5.53
CA TYR A 193 13.58 -2.83 5.86
C TYR A 193 12.41 -3.14 6.80
N LYS A 194 12.23 -2.33 7.84
CA LYS A 194 11.06 -2.41 8.71
C LYS A 194 9.76 -2.23 7.92
N LYS A 195 9.72 -1.26 7.00
CA LYS A 195 8.57 -1.05 6.12
C LYS A 195 8.28 -2.32 5.32
N THR A 196 9.26 -2.89 4.62
CA THR A 196 9.07 -4.06 3.76
C THR A 196 8.46 -5.25 4.50
N VAL A 197 9.05 -5.67 5.63
CA VAL A 197 8.52 -6.81 6.39
C VAL A 197 7.16 -6.51 7.03
N LEU A 198 6.93 -5.26 7.46
CA LEU A 198 5.64 -4.83 8.00
C LEU A 198 4.53 -4.91 6.94
N ARG A 199 4.79 -4.44 5.71
CA ARG A 199 3.81 -4.54 4.62
C ARG A 199 3.49 -6.00 4.30
N ARG A 200 4.51 -6.87 4.28
CA ARG A 200 4.33 -8.31 4.03
C ARG A 200 3.46 -8.94 5.13
N LEU A 201 3.73 -8.66 6.39
CA LEU A 201 2.87 -9.09 7.50
C LEU A 201 1.43 -8.59 7.34
N CYS A 202 1.22 -7.30 7.07
CA CYS A 202 -0.14 -6.73 6.91
C CYS A 202 -0.97 -7.47 5.86
N LYS A 203 -0.36 -7.97 4.78
CA LYS A 203 -1.05 -8.74 3.73
C LYS A 203 -1.50 -10.13 4.18
N THR A 204 -0.84 -10.71 5.17
CA THR A 204 -1.14 -12.05 5.69
C THR A 204 -2.22 -12.04 6.78
N ILE A 205 -2.69 -10.85 7.18
CA ILE A 205 -3.72 -10.71 8.20
C ILE A 205 -5.09 -10.73 7.53
N ASP A 206 -5.98 -11.61 8.01
CA ASP A 206 -7.35 -11.69 7.51
C ASP A 206 -8.15 -10.44 7.88
N LEU A 207 -8.57 -9.69 6.86
CA LEU A 207 -9.39 -8.49 7.00
C LEU A 207 -10.84 -8.76 6.58
N ASP A 208 -11.79 -8.23 7.35
CA ASP A 208 -13.21 -8.24 7.07
C ASP A 208 -13.69 -6.81 6.84
N PHE A 209 -13.93 -6.45 5.57
CA PHE A 209 -14.37 -5.12 5.17
C PHE A 209 -15.90 -5.03 5.19
N ASP A 210 -16.43 -3.84 5.48
CA ASP A 210 -17.88 -3.64 5.59
C ASP A 210 -18.58 -3.72 4.21
N THR A 211 -17.86 -3.41 3.11
CA THR A 211 -18.43 -3.37 1.75
C THR A 211 -17.50 -3.95 0.69
N ILE A 212 -18.06 -4.34 -0.46
CA ILE A 212 -17.30 -4.91 -1.59
C ILE A 212 -16.36 -3.86 -2.19
N GLU A 213 -16.78 -2.60 -2.25
CA GLU A 213 -15.96 -1.51 -2.78
C GLU A 213 -14.72 -1.26 -1.91
N GLN A 214 -14.81 -1.50 -0.60
CA GLN A 214 -13.65 -1.47 0.30
C GLN A 214 -12.70 -2.63 0.02
N ALA A 215 -13.22 -3.85 -0.07
CA ALA A 215 -12.41 -5.03 -0.39
C ALA A 215 -11.70 -4.87 -1.74
N GLN A 216 -12.43 -4.45 -2.78
CA GLN A 216 -11.85 -4.22 -4.11
C GLN A 216 -10.81 -3.09 -4.09
N ALA A 217 -11.06 -1.98 -3.39
CA ALA A 217 -10.08 -0.90 -3.28
C ALA A 217 -8.80 -1.33 -2.55
N PHE A 218 -8.90 -2.28 -1.61
CA PHE A 218 -7.75 -2.86 -0.92
C PHE A 218 -6.97 -3.82 -1.82
N GLU A 219 -7.66 -4.71 -2.54
CA GLU A 219 -7.06 -5.63 -3.50
C GLU A 219 -6.36 -4.89 -4.64
N ASP A 220 -7.00 -3.88 -5.21
CA ASP A 220 -6.43 -3.02 -6.27
C ASP A 220 -5.20 -2.23 -5.79
N ALA A 221 -5.05 -2.01 -4.48
CA ALA A 221 -3.90 -1.31 -3.91
C ALA A 221 -2.71 -2.26 -3.64
N ALA A 222 -2.95 -3.57 -3.69
CA ALA A 222 -2.01 -4.60 -3.30
C ALA A 222 -1.05 -4.95 -4.45
N ASP A 223 -0.51 -3.95 -5.15
CA ASP A 223 0.44 -4.03 -6.29
C ASP A 223 1.82 -4.71 -6.01
N MET A 224 1.94 -5.46 -4.93
CA MET A 224 3.00 -6.47 -4.79
C MET A 224 2.33 -7.83 -4.73
N ASP A 225 1.65 -8.21 -5.82
CA ASP A 225 1.18 -9.58 -5.99
C ASP A 225 2.31 -10.37 -6.68
N PHE A 226 2.92 -11.28 -5.93
CA PHE A 226 4.03 -12.09 -6.42
C PHE A 226 3.55 -13.25 -7.32
N ASN A 227 2.23 -13.48 -7.43
CA ASN A 227 1.61 -14.52 -8.23
C ASN A 227 0.13 -14.18 -8.54
N GLN A 228 -0.16 -13.26 -9.47
CA GLN A 228 -1.56 -13.03 -9.87
C GLN A 228 -1.85 -13.62 -11.26
N ASP A 229 -2.58 -14.72 -11.28
CA ASP A 229 -3.52 -15.06 -12.36
C ASP A 229 -4.85 -14.32 -12.09
N SER A 230 -5.46 -13.78 -13.14
CA SER A 230 -6.69 -12.99 -13.11
C SER A 230 -7.84 -13.77 -12.47
N LYS A 231 -8.46 -13.24 -11.40
CA LYS A 231 -9.67 -13.84 -10.78
C LYS A 231 -10.95 -13.13 -11.25
N PRO A 232 -12.10 -13.83 -11.28
CA PRO A 232 -13.37 -13.27 -11.77
C PRO A 232 -13.88 -12.10 -10.91
N GLN A 233 -14.32 -11.02 -11.56
CA GLN A 233 -14.94 -9.86 -10.91
C GLN A 233 -16.17 -10.26 -10.09
N GLN A 234 -16.19 -9.89 -8.81
CA GLN A 234 -17.37 -10.03 -7.96
C GLN A 234 -18.32 -8.83 -8.19
N GLN A 235 -19.59 -9.09 -8.49
CA GLN A 235 -20.60 -8.05 -8.71
C GLN A 235 -21.24 -7.62 -7.38
N SER A 236 -21.21 -6.31 -7.09
CA SER A 236 -21.82 -5.73 -5.89
C SER A 236 -23.35 -5.72 -6.00
N PRO A 237 -24.09 -6.29 -5.02
CA PRO A 237 -25.56 -6.30 -5.02
C PRO A 237 -26.18 -4.94 -4.62
N LEU A 238 -25.35 -3.92 -4.28
CA LEU A 238 -25.82 -2.65 -3.72
C LEU A 238 -25.85 -1.47 -4.71
N ASN A 239 -25.41 -1.64 -5.96
CA ASN A 239 -25.55 -0.61 -7.00
C ASN A 239 -25.41 -1.19 -8.43
N PRO A 240 -26.39 -1.01 -9.34
CA PRO A 240 -26.26 -1.42 -10.75
C PRO A 240 -25.43 -0.45 -11.61
N MET A 241 -24.79 0.55 -11.00
CA MET A 241 -23.93 1.49 -11.74
C MET A 241 -22.56 0.84 -11.97
N VAL A 242 -22.50 0.00 -13.00
CA VAL A 242 -21.27 -0.59 -13.52
C VAL A 242 -20.39 0.56 -14.00
N ILE A 243 -19.37 0.91 -13.22
CA ILE A 243 -18.26 1.71 -13.73
C ILE A 243 -17.35 0.69 -14.43
N ASP A 244 -17.67 0.37 -15.68
CA ASP A 244 -16.77 -0.39 -16.55
C ASP A 244 -15.49 0.44 -16.71
N VAL A 245 -14.47 0.08 -15.95
CA VAL A 245 -13.09 0.47 -16.24
C VAL A 245 -12.51 -0.69 -17.02
N GLU A 246 -12.66 -0.67 -18.35
CA GLU A 246 -11.86 -1.50 -19.23
C GLU A 246 -10.39 -1.13 -19.00
N TYR A 247 -9.63 -2.04 -18.39
CA TYR A 247 -8.18 -1.96 -18.37
C TYR A 247 -7.68 -2.51 -19.70
N GLU A 248 -7.19 -1.62 -20.57
CA GLU A 248 -6.31 -2.04 -21.67
C GLU A 248 -4.96 -2.46 -21.06
N GLU A 249 -4.74 -3.77 -20.97
CA GLU A 249 -3.42 -4.37 -20.81
C GLU A 249 -2.55 -3.94 -22.00
N VAL A 250 -1.61 -3.03 -21.75
CA VAL A 250 -0.58 -2.71 -22.74
C VAL A 250 0.43 -3.85 -22.69
N LYS A 251 0.35 -4.77 -23.67
CA LYS A 251 1.46 -5.67 -23.97
C LYS A 251 2.65 -4.82 -24.39
N GLU A 252 3.74 -4.88 -23.62
CA GLU A 252 5.02 -4.36 -24.08
C GLU A 252 5.46 -5.18 -25.30
N GLU A 253 5.41 -4.57 -26.50
CA GLU A 253 6.08 -5.11 -27.66
C GLU A 253 7.60 -5.06 -27.42
N GLN A 254 8.19 -6.24 -27.28
CA GLN A 254 9.64 -6.41 -27.35
C GLN A 254 10.11 -6.04 -28.76
N ALA A 255 10.78 -4.89 -28.87
CA ALA A 255 11.53 -4.56 -30.07
C ALA A 255 12.77 -5.46 -30.14
N ASP A 256 12.65 -6.55 -30.91
CA ASP A 256 13.76 -7.41 -31.32
C ASP A 256 14.70 -6.57 -32.21
N ALA A 257 15.89 -6.25 -31.69
CA ALA A 257 16.97 -5.70 -32.48
C ALA A 257 17.69 -6.87 -33.17
N ALA A 258 17.24 -7.21 -34.38
CA ALA A 258 17.97 -8.10 -35.26
C ALA A 258 19.27 -7.41 -35.71
N GLU A 259 20.40 -7.98 -35.30
CA GLU A 259 21.71 -7.75 -35.89
C GLU A 259 21.67 -8.09 -37.39
N GLN A 260 22.09 -7.15 -38.23
CA GLN A 260 22.43 -7.41 -39.64
C GLN A 260 23.94 -7.28 -39.78
N GLU A 261 24.59 -8.42 -40.10
CA GLU A 261 25.80 -8.45 -40.93
C GLU A 261 25.45 -8.14 -42.40
#